data_AF-A0A251PEU6-F1
#
_entry.id   AF-A0A251PEU6-F1
#
_cell.length_a   1.000
_cell.length_b   1.000
_cell.length_c   1.000
_cell.angle_alpha   90.00
_cell.angle_beta   90.00
_cell.angle_gamma   90.00
#
_symmetry.space_group_name_H-M   'P 1'
#
loop_
_entity.id
_entity.type
_entity.pdbx_description
1 polymer ?
#
loop_
_entity_poly.entity_id
_entity_poly.type
_entity_poly.pdbx_seq_one_letter_code
_entity_poly.pdbx_strand_id
1 'polypeptide(L)'
;MLMSLIVKLQILKDEATREQYDYAIAHPEEVFYNTARYYQAYYGHKTDPRAVLVGLLLILSAFQYLNQWTRYNQAVDMVKKTPAYKNRLRALELERSGGTANKKKSNKQMNKKVEEDLGNELELQIKGAEQPSMWDLLVVRFILLPYTIGKLLLWCGCWFWRYRVKQAPYSWDDASYLTQRSLNAPLDAWRNLDDSRKEDLIHKRLWEKSNLENYLAEMRKESKRRR
;
A
#
# COMPACT_ATOMS: atom_id res chain seq x y z
N MET A 1 -42.66 7.83 38.52
CA MET A 1 -42.32 8.57 39.76
C MET A 1 -41.16 7.91 40.53
N LEU A 2 -41.23 6.62 40.88
CA LEU A 2 -40.15 5.88 41.56
C LEU A 2 -38.79 5.93 40.84
N MET A 3 -38.76 5.76 39.52
CA MET A 3 -37.50 5.75 38.75
C MET A 3 -36.75 7.09 38.79
N SER A 4 -37.47 8.22 38.81
CA SER A 4 -36.88 9.56 38.92
C SER A 4 -36.28 9.81 40.31
N LEU A 5 -36.93 9.31 41.37
CA LEU A 5 -36.41 9.38 42.73
C LEU A 5 -35.15 8.54 42.91
N ILE A 6 -35.12 7.34 42.33
CA ILE A 6 -33.95 6.44 42.39
C ILE A 6 -32.74 7.06 41.68
N VAL A 7 -32.93 7.58 40.48
CA VAL A 7 -31.86 8.26 39.72
C VAL A 7 -31.32 9.47 40.48
N LYS A 8 -32.20 10.28 41.06
CA LYS A 8 -31.81 11.45 41.86
C LYS A 8 -30.99 11.05 43.10
N LEU A 9 -31.42 10.01 43.82
CA LEU A 9 -30.68 9.50 44.97
C LEU A 9 -29.32 8.92 44.58
N GLN A 10 -29.24 8.26 43.41
CA GLN A 10 -28.00 7.67 42.92
C GLN A 10 -26.98 8.73 42.50
N ILE A 11 -27.41 9.80 41.83
CA ILE A 11 -26.56 10.95 41.46
C ILE A 11 -26.08 11.70 42.71
N LEU A 12 -26.94 11.85 43.72
CA LEU A 12 -26.56 12.52 44.97
C LEU A 12 -25.61 11.70 45.85
N LYS A 13 -25.50 10.40 45.62
CA LYS A 13 -24.63 9.49 46.39
C LYS A 13 -23.19 9.46 45.87
N ASP A 14 -22.98 9.77 44.59
CA ASP A 14 -21.66 9.75 43.95
C ASP A 14 -21.16 11.19 43.74
N GLU A 15 -20.20 11.59 44.56
CA GLU A 15 -19.70 12.97 44.70
C GLU A 15 -19.22 13.56 43.36
N ALA A 16 -18.59 12.73 42.52
CA ALA A 16 -18.13 13.12 41.19
C ALA A 16 -19.28 13.40 40.20
N THR A 17 -20.41 12.70 40.31
CA THR A 17 -21.58 12.93 39.45
C THR A 17 -22.41 14.11 39.92
N ARG A 18 -22.35 14.42 41.22
CA ARG A 18 -23.00 15.59 41.83
C ARG A 18 -22.35 16.89 41.39
N GLU A 19 -21.02 16.98 41.41
CA GLU A 19 -20.31 18.17 40.91
C GLU A 19 -20.57 18.43 39.43
N GLN A 20 -20.64 17.36 38.62
CA GLN A 20 -20.98 17.47 37.19
C GLN A 20 -22.40 17.99 36.96
N TYR A 21 -23.34 17.57 37.81
CA TYR A 21 -24.73 18.04 37.78
C TYR A 21 -24.86 19.50 38.21
N ASP A 22 -24.14 19.90 39.26
CA ASP A 22 -24.14 21.29 39.75
C ASP A 22 -23.49 22.23 38.70
N TYR A 23 -22.42 21.79 38.03
CA TYR A 23 -21.80 22.52 36.90
C TYR A 23 -22.75 22.65 35.70
N ALA A 24 -23.47 21.58 35.36
CA ALA A 24 -24.46 21.58 34.28
C ALA A 24 -25.61 22.58 34.51
N ILE A 25 -26.02 22.76 35.77
CA ILE A 25 -27.06 23.72 36.14
C ILE A 25 -26.49 25.15 36.13
N ALA A 26 -25.24 25.33 36.56
CA ALA A 26 -24.59 26.63 36.63
C ALA A 26 -24.27 27.22 35.23
N HIS A 27 -24.01 26.37 34.23
CA HIS A 27 -23.61 26.77 32.88
C HIS A 27 -24.51 26.16 31.79
N PRO A 28 -25.78 26.60 31.68
CA PRO A 28 -26.70 26.10 30.65
C PRO A 28 -26.29 26.45 29.21
N GLU A 29 -25.41 27.43 29.01
CA GLU A 29 -24.87 27.85 27.72
C GLU A 29 -23.86 26.85 27.12
N GLU A 30 -23.19 26.06 27.96
CA GLU A 30 -22.16 25.10 27.54
C GLU A 30 -22.73 23.72 27.24
N VAL A 31 -23.88 23.67 26.56
CA VAL A 31 -24.62 22.42 26.28
C VAL A 31 -23.71 21.36 25.64
N PHE A 32 -22.88 21.75 24.68
CA PHE A 32 -21.97 20.82 24.00
C PHE A 32 -20.91 20.23 24.92
N TYR A 33 -20.31 21.06 25.78
CA TYR A 33 -19.26 20.63 26.70
C TYR A 33 -19.81 19.70 27.78
N ASN A 34 -20.95 20.08 28.36
CA ASN A 34 -21.64 19.29 29.38
C ASN A 34 -22.14 17.95 28.80
N THR A 35 -22.70 17.96 27.59
CA THR A 35 -23.11 16.74 26.87
C THR A 35 -21.91 15.84 26.60
N ALA A 36 -20.81 16.38 26.07
CA ALA A 36 -19.60 15.61 25.80
C ALA A 36 -19.03 14.96 27.07
N ARG A 37 -19.00 15.68 28.20
CA ARG A 37 -18.54 15.16 29.50
C ARG A 37 -19.46 14.06 30.04
N TYR A 38 -20.78 14.22 29.92
CA TYR A 38 -21.75 13.18 30.27
C TYR A 38 -21.55 11.90 29.44
N TYR A 39 -21.39 12.03 28.12
CA TYR A 39 -21.10 10.89 27.25
C TYR A 39 -19.74 10.25 27.55
N GLN A 40 -18.71 11.06 27.85
CA GLN A 40 -17.39 10.56 28.21
C GLN A 40 -17.39 9.80 29.54
N ALA A 41 -18.08 10.30 30.57
CA ALA A 41 -18.18 9.63 31.86
C ALA A 41 -18.97 8.31 31.75
N TYR A 42 -20.03 8.28 30.94
CA TYR A 42 -20.90 7.11 30.82
C TYR A 42 -20.36 6.03 29.85
N TYR A 43 -19.77 6.44 28.72
CA TYR A 43 -19.30 5.53 27.67
C TYR A 43 -17.77 5.38 27.63
N GLY A 44 -17.00 6.29 28.23
CA GLY A 44 -15.54 6.28 28.16
C GLY A 44 -14.87 5.15 28.93
N HIS A 45 -15.60 4.38 29.74
CA HIS A 45 -15.00 3.46 30.71
C HIS A 45 -15.12 1.97 30.39
N LYS A 46 -15.52 1.56 29.17
CA LYS A 46 -15.79 0.12 28.92
C LYS A 46 -14.83 -0.58 27.95
N THR A 47 -14.14 0.14 27.08
CA THR A 47 -13.07 -0.43 26.24
C THR A 47 -12.12 0.64 25.75
N ASP A 48 -10.82 0.40 25.81
CA ASP A 48 -9.83 1.25 25.15
C ASP A 48 -10.11 1.27 23.64
N PRO A 49 -10.44 2.43 23.03
CA PRO A 49 -10.73 2.50 21.60
C PRO A 49 -9.59 1.96 20.73
N ARG A 50 -8.36 2.05 21.24
CA ARG A 50 -7.14 1.50 20.61
C ARG A 50 -7.19 -0.01 20.50
N ALA A 51 -7.62 -0.71 21.55
CA ALA A 51 -7.73 -2.17 21.53
C ALA A 51 -8.79 -2.63 20.52
N VAL A 52 -9.89 -1.89 20.39
CA VAL A 52 -10.93 -2.14 19.37
C VAL A 52 -10.37 -1.96 17.96
N LEU A 53 -9.57 -0.90 17.72
CA LEU A 53 -8.92 -0.69 16.43
C LEU A 53 -7.92 -1.79 16.09
N VAL A 54 -7.11 -2.23 17.05
CA VAL A 54 -6.17 -3.35 16.85
C VAL A 54 -6.93 -4.66 16.56
N GLY A 55 -8.02 -4.92 17.30
CA GLY A 55 -8.87 -6.09 17.06
C GLY A 55 -9.52 -6.07 15.68
N LEU A 56 -10.08 -4.93 15.27
CA LEU A 56 -10.64 -4.73 13.93
C LEU A 56 -9.59 -4.98 12.85
N LEU A 57 -8.38 -4.45 13.04
CA LEU A 57 -7.26 -4.59 12.10
C LEU A 57 -6.81 -6.06 11.99
N LEU A 58 -6.76 -6.80 13.10
CA LEU A 58 -6.48 -8.24 13.09
C LEU A 58 -7.56 -9.04 12.36
N ILE A 59 -8.84 -8.72 12.58
CA ILE A 59 -9.97 -9.38 11.90
C ILE A 59 -9.91 -9.14 10.39
N LEU A 60 -9.69 -7.88 9.97
CA LEU A 60 -9.56 -7.54 8.55
C LEU A 60 -8.36 -8.25 7.91
N SER A 61 -7.23 -8.34 8.63
CA SER A 61 -6.06 -9.09 8.16
C SER A 61 -6.34 -10.57 8.00
N ALA A 62 -7.03 -11.20 8.96
CA ALA A 62 -7.38 -12.61 8.88
C ALA A 62 -8.31 -12.87 7.69
N PHE A 63 -9.32 -12.00 7.50
CA PHE A 63 -10.23 -12.10 6.36
C PHE A 63 -9.51 -11.92 5.01
N GLN A 64 -8.58 -10.96 4.92
CA GLN A 64 -7.75 -10.77 3.74
C GLN A 64 -6.92 -12.02 3.43
N TYR A 65 -6.25 -12.60 4.44
CA TYR A 65 -5.43 -13.80 4.29
C TYR A 65 -6.26 -14.99 3.80
N LEU A 66 -7.44 -15.23 4.39
CA LEU A 66 -8.35 -16.29 3.96
C LEU A 66 -8.85 -16.10 2.52
N ASN A 67 -9.17 -14.86 2.14
CA ASN A 67 -9.59 -14.54 0.78
C ASN A 67 -8.45 -14.79 -0.23
N GLN A 68 -7.22 -14.35 0.09
CA GLN A 68 -6.06 -14.57 -0.76
C GLN A 68 -5.70 -16.05 -0.89
N TRP A 69 -5.80 -16.81 0.21
CA TRP A 69 -5.66 -18.26 0.22
C TRP A 69 -6.70 -18.96 -0.68
N THR A 70 -7.96 -18.53 -0.59
CA THR A 70 -9.05 -19.11 -1.40
C THR A 70 -8.85 -18.80 -2.88
N ARG A 71 -8.47 -17.56 -3.22
CA ARG A 71 -8.16 -17.16 -4.60
C ARG A 71 -6.96 -17.90 -5.17
N TYR A 72 -5.92 -18.15 -4.37
CA TYR A 72 -4.76 -18.94 -4.76
C TYR A 72 -5.17 -20.37 -5.12
N ASN A 73 -5.91 -21.05 -4.24
CA ASN A 73 -6.37 -22.42 -4.49
C ASN A 73 -7.25 -22.51 -5.74
N GLN A 74 -8.13 -21.52 -5.95
CA GLN A 74 -8.98 -21.44 -7.15
C GLN A 74 -8.15 -21.26 -8.43
N ALA A 75 -7.13 -20.40 -8.41
CA ALA A 75 -6.24 -20.19 -9.55
C ALA A 75 -5.45 -21.46 -9.90
N VAL A 76 -4.91 -22.15 -8.89
CA VAL A 76 -4.20 -23.43 -9.06
C VAL A 76 -5.13 -24.50 -9.65
N ASP A 77 -6.36 -24.63 -9.12
CA ASP A 77 -7.33 -25.60 -9.62
C ASP A 77 -7.78 -25.30 -11.06
N MET A 78 -7.91 -24.03 -11.43
CA MET A 78 -8.27 -23.63 -12.79
C MET A 78 -7.16 -23.98 -13.79
N VAL A 79 -5.90 -23.79 -13.41
CA VAL A 79 -4.76 -24.14 -14.25
C VAL A 79 -4.63 -25.66 -14.43
N LYS A 80 -4.81 -26.44 -13.36
CA LYS A 80 -4.83 -27.92 -13.44
C LYS A 80 -5.93 -28.45 -14.36
N LYS A 81 -7.06 -27.72 -14.48
CA LYS A 81 -8.18 -28.08 -15.37
C LYS A 81 -7.92 -27.73 -16.84
N THR A 82 -7.00 -26.81 -17.13
CA THR A 82 -6.75 -26.32 -18.49
C THR A 82 -6.17 -27.44 -19.37
N PRO A 83 -6.64 -27.59 -20.62
CA PRO A 83 -6.15 -28.65 -21.52
C PRO A 83 -4.66 -28.50 -21.84
N ALA A 84 -4.11 -27.28 -21.80
CA ALA A 84 -2.68 -27.02 -21.96
C ALA A 84 -1.82 -27.73 -20.90
N TYR A 85 -2.26 -27.73 -19.63
CA TYR A 85 -1.58 -28.44 -18.54
C TYR A 85 -1.60 -29.96 -18.77
N LYS A 86 -2.77 -30.50 -19.10
CA LYS A 86 -2.94 -31.94 -19.40
C LYS A 86 -2.15 -32.39 -20.63
N ASN A 87 -2.09 -31.55 -21.66
CA ASN A 87 -1.35 -31.84 -22.88
C ASN A 87 0.17 -31.77 -22.63
N ARG A 88 0.64 -30.81 -21.82
CA ARG A 88 2.05 -30.73 -21.40
C ARG A 88 2.47 -31.89 -20.50
N LEU A 89 1.62 -32.30 -19.55
CA LEU A 89 1.82 -33.49 -18.73
C LEU A 89 1.95 -34.75 -19.62
N ARG A 90 1.04 -34.92 -20.59
CA ARG A 90 1.11 -36.02 -21.56
C ARG A 90 2.35 -35.96 -22.45
N ALA A 91 2.77 -34.77 -22.90
CA ALA A 91 3.96 -34.60 -23.73
C ALA A 91 5.24 -35.00 -22.98
N LEU A 92 5.37 -34.61 -21.70
CA LEU A 92 6.50 -34.99 -20.85
C LEU A 92 6.48 -36.49 -20.50
N GLU A 93 5.31 -37.07 -20.27
CA GLU A 93 5.17 -38.53 -20.12
C GLU A 93 5.59 -39.28 -21.40
N LEU A 94 5.29 -38.73 -22.59
CA LEU A 94 5.66 -39.31 -23.88
C LEU A 94 7.16 -39.20 -24.16
N GLU A 95 7.75 -38.03 -23.95
CA GLU A 95 9.20 -37.80 -24.11
C GLU A 95 10.01 -38.69 -23.17
N ARG A 96 9.53 -38.91 -21.94
CA ARG A 96 10.27 -39.66 -20.91
C ARG A 96 9.99 -41.16 -20.91
N SER A 97 8.85 -41.61 -21.43
CA SER A 97 8.58 -43.04 -21.68
C SER A 97 9.17 -43.55 -22.99
N GLY A 98 9.70 -42.66 -23.85
CA GLY A 98 10.37 -43.05 -25.10
C GLY A 98 9.51 -43.97 -25.98
N GLY A 99 8.18 -43.81 -25.95
CA GLY A 99 7.24 -44.66 -26.69
C GLY A 99 7.13 -46.12 -26.22
N THR A 100 7.70 -46.51 -25.07
CA THR A 100 7.63 -47.90 -24.58
C THR A 100 6.76 -48.03 -23.34
N ALA A 101 5.67 -48.81 -23.47
CA ALA A 101 4.56 -48.94 -22.54
C ALA A 101 4.84 -49.75 -21.24
N ASN A 102 6.09 -49.83 -20.77
CA ASN A 102 6.47 -50.71 -19.66
C ASN A 102 7.07 -49.96 -18.46
N LYS A 103 6.23 -49.58 -17.49
CA LYS A 103 6.51 -49.65 -16.02
C LYS A 103 5.35 -49.13 -15.18
N LYS A 104 4.39 -50.02 -14.88
CA LYS A 104 3.19 -49.72 -14.06
C LYS A 104 3.45 -49.49 -12.56
N LYS A 105 4.66 -49.76 -12.04
CA LYS A 105 4.98 -49.69 -10.59
C LYS A 105 5.88 -48.51 -10.15
N SER A 106 6.75 -47.99 -11.03
CA SER A 106 7.60 -46.81 -10.73
C SER A 106 6.91 -45.47 -11.02
N ASN A 107 5.82 -45.51 -11.80
CA ASN A 107 5.20 -44.32 -12.37
C ASN A 107 4.51 -43.43 -11.32
N LYS A 108 4.00 -44.01 -10.22
CA LYS A 108 3.22 -43.22 -9.23
C LYS A 108 4.07 -42.23 -8.45
N GLN A 109 5.30 -42.60 -8.12
CA GLN A 109 6.22 -41.73 -7.36
C GLN A 109 6.90 -40.71 -8.28
N MET A 110 7.07 -41.06 -9.56
CA MET A 110 7.67 -40.18 -10.57
C MET A 110 6.66 -39.19 -11.15
N ASN A 111 5.41 -39.61 -11.39
CA ASN A 111 4.31 -38.71 -11.75
C ASN A 111 4.07 -37.65 -10.68
N LYS A 112 4.23 -38.00 -9.39
CA LYS A 112 4.12 -37.01 -8.31
C LYS A 112 5.20 -35.92 -8.40
N LYS A 113 6.45 -36.29 -8.70
CA LYS A 113 7.54 -35.33 -8.92
C LYS A 113 7.35 -34.49 -10.17
N VAL A 114 6.88 -35.09 -11.26
CA VAL A 114 6.60 -34.37 -12.52
C VAL A 114 5.41 -33.43 -12.37
N GLU A 115 4.39 -33.83 -11.62
CA GLU A 115 3.24 -32.99 -11.26
C GLU A 115 3.64 -31.85 -10.31
N GLU A 116 4.59 -32.09 -9.40
CA GLU A 116 5.21 -31.07 -8.55
C GLU A 116 6.06 -30.09 -9.38
N ASP A 117 6.91 -30.57 -10.29
CA ASP A 117 7.77 -29.73 -11.14
C ASP A 117 6.95 -28.90 -12.15
N LEU A 118 5.92 -29.49 -12.77
CA LEU A 118 4.97 -28.77 -13.63
C LEU A 118 4.10 -27.80 -12.84
N GLY A 119 3.72 -28.18 -11.62
CA GLY A 119 3.08 -27.29 -10.66
C GLY A 119 3.94 -26.05 -10.41
N ASN A 120 5.23 -26.23 -10.14
CA ASN A 120 6.18 -25.14 -9.91
C ASN A 120 6.40 -24.27 -11.16
N GLU A 121 6.50 -24.86 -12.35
CA GLU A 121 6.72 -24.12 -13.61
C GLU A 121 5.47 -23.39 -14.09
N LEU A 122 4.28 -23.96 -13.90
CA LEU A 122 3.04 -23.22 -14.12
C LEU A 122 2.76 -22.22 -13.01
N GLU A 123 3.13 -22.46 -11.76
CA GLU A 123 3.14 -21.44 -10.71
C GLU A 123 4.05 -20.25 -11.10
N LEU A 124 5.17 -20.51 -11.80
CA LEU A 124 5.99 -19.46 -12.41
C LEU A 124 5.29 -18.70 -13.55
N GLN A 125 4.44 -19.35 -14.36
CA GLN A 125 3.59 -18.67 -15.37
C GLN A 125 2.35 -17.99 -14.77
N ILE A 126 1.84 -18.50 -13.66
CA ILE A 126 0.81 -17.89 -12.81
C ILE A 126 1.45 -16.81 -11.90
N LYS A 127 2.70 -16.38 -12.13
CA LYS A 127 3.24 -15.15 -11.51
C LYS A 127 2.58 -13.85 -11.99
N GLY A 128 1.49 -13.92 -12.75
CA GLY A 128 0.50 -12.83 -12.87
C GLY A 128 -0.53 -12.79 -11.73
N ALA A 129 -0.59 -13.83 -10.90
CA ALA A 129 -1.34 -13.90 -9.65
C ALA A 129 -0.34 -14.17 -8.52
N GLU A 130 0.13 -13.09 -7.88
CA GLU A 130 1.13 -13.11 -6.81
C GLU A 130 0.87 -14.23 -5.79
N GLN A 131 1.90 -15.05 -5.56
CA GLN A 131 2.04 -15.89 -4.38
C GLN A 131 1.74 -15.02 -3.15
N PRO A 132 0.99 -15.50 -2.14
CA PRO A 132 0.65 -14.70 -0.97
C PRO A 132 1.94 -14.25 -0.27
N SER A 133 2.40 -13.05 -0.63
CA SER A 133 3.61 -12.46 -0.10
C SER A 133 3.28 -11.98 1.30
N MET A 134 4.01 -12.50 2.29
CA MET A 134 3.84 -12.12 3.68
C MET A 134 4.07 -10.60 3.89
N TRP A 135 4.70 -9.93 2.92
CA TRP A 135 4.92 -8.49 2.87
C TRP A 135 3.70 -7.67 2.46
N ASP A 136 2.70 -8.31 1.83
CA ASP A 136 1.50 -7.65 1.33
C ASP A 136 0.29 -7.82 2.27
N LEU A 137 0.53 -8.42 3.45
CA LEU A 137 -0.45 -8.37 4.54
C LEU A 137 -0.65 -6.91 4.93
N LEU A 138 -1.92 -6.49 4.99
CA LEU A 138 -2.30 -5.13 5.38
C LEU A 138 -1.70 -4.73 6.73
N VAL A 139 -1.47 -5.67 7.65
CA VAL A 139 -0.82 -5.43 8.94
C VAL A 139 0.62 -4.95 8.76
N VAL A 140 1.40 -5.66 7.94
CA VAL A 140 2.80 -5.31 7.66
C VAL A 140 2.84 -3.96 6.96
N ARG A 141 1.96 -3.74 5.98
CA ARG A 141 1.86 -2.45 5.28
C ARG A 141 1.43 -1.31 6.21
N PHE A 142 0.52 -1.54 7.15
CA PHE A 142 0.06 -0.53 8.10
C PHE A 142 1.12 -0.19 9.16
N ILE A 143 1.97 -1.15 9.53
CA ILE A 143 3.12 -0.93 10.43
C ILE A 143 4.26 -0.22 9.68
N LEU A 144 4.53 -0.58 8.43
CA LEU A 144 5.59 0.04 7.62
C LEU A 144 5.21 1.41 7.05
N LEU A 145 3.93 1.68 6.76
CA LEU A 145 3.46 2.96 6.24
C LEU A 145 3.86 4.18 7.08
N PRO A 146 3.63 4.22 8.41
CA PRO A 146 4.04 5.37 9.20
C PRO A 146 5.57 5.53 9.20
N TYR A 147 6.31 4.43 9.14
CA TYR A 147 7.77 4.47 9.03
C TYR A 147 8.26 5.05 7.70
N THR A 148 7.69 4.61 6.57
CA THR A 148 8.06 5.12 5.24
C THR A 148 7.60 6.56 5.06
N ILE A 149 6.39 6.91 5.50
CA ILE A 149 5.87 8.28 5.49
C ILE A 149 6.75 9.18 6.38
N GLY A 150 7.13 8.74 7.58
CA GLY A 150 8.01 9.49 8.47
C GLY A 150 9.36 9.78 7.83
N LYS A 151 9.99 8.76 7.22
CA LYS A 151 11.25 8.92 6.49
C LYS A 151 11.11 9.89 5.31
N LEU A 152 10.01 9.79 4.54
CA LEU A 152 9.71 10.70 3.44
C LEU A 152 9.44 12.13 3.92
N LEU A 153 8.71 12.30 5.02
CA LEU A 153 8.44 13.62 5.61
C LEU A 153 9.72 14.27 6.12
N LEU A 154 10.61 13.51 6.76
CA LEU A 154 11.93 14.01 7.16
C LEU A 154 12.75 14.40 5.94
N TRP A 155 12.78 13.56 4.90
CA TRP A 155 13.47 13.88 3.65
C TRP A 155 12.90 15.15 3.00
N CYS A 156 11.57 15.24 2.86
CA CYS A 156 10.87 16.42 2.35
C CYS A 156 11.12 17.67 3.22
N GLY A 157 11.14 17.53 4.54
CA GLY A 157 11.41 18.62 5.47
C GLY A 157 12.85 19.11 5.38
N CYS A 158 13.82 18.20 5.33
CA CYS A 158 15.22 18.52 5.07
C CYS A 158 15.40 19.18 3.70
N TRP A 159 14.73 18.68 2.67
CA TRP A 159 14.77 19.23 1.32
C TRP A 159 14.16 20.64 1.28
N PHE A 160 12.98 20.81 1.89
CA PHE A 160 12.31 22.10 2.02
C PHE A 160 13.17 23.11 2.78
N TRP A 161 13.77 22.71 3.90
CA TRP A 161 14.69 23.56 4.65
C TRP A 161 15.92 23.95 3.83
N ARG A 162 16.55 22.98 3.15
CA ARG A 162 17.76 23.19 2.34
C ARG A 162 17.52 24.13 1.16
N TYR A 163 16.39 23.96 0.46
CA TYR A 163 16.14 24.66 -0.79
C TYR A 163 15.28 25.92 -0.67
N ARG A 164 14.28 25.95 0.22
CA ARG A 164 13.47 27.17 0.44
C ARG A 164 14.09 28.14 1.44
N VAL A 165 14.67 27.65 2.54
CA VAL A 165 15.15 28.52 3.63
C VAL A 165 16.62 28.89 3.44
N LYS A 166 17.47 27.91 3.11
CA LYS A 166 18.92 28.15 2.91
C LYS A 166 19.30 28.62 1.50
N GLN A 167 18.40 28.56 0.52
CA GLN A 167 18.69 28.86 -0.90
C GLN A 167 20.03 28.27 -1.38
N ALA A 168 20.37 27.06 -0.94
CA ALA A 168 21.61 26.41 -1.34
C ALA A 168 21.57 26.08 -2.85
N PRO A 169 22.70 26.13 -3.57
CA PRO A 169 22.75 25.68 -4.95
C PRO A 169 22.31 24.21 -5.03
N TYR A 170 21.43 23.91 -5.98
CA TYR A 170 20.97 22.54 -6.22
C TYR A 170 22.17 21.64 -6.50
N SER A 171 22.26 20.51 -5.77
CA SER A 171 23.20 19.46 -6.11
C SER A 171 22.91 18.95 -7.52
N TRP A 172 23.93 18.50 -8.24
CA TRP A 172 23.77 17.99 -9.61
C TRP A 172 22.71 16.87 -9.68
N ASP A 173 22.70 15.97 -8.69
CA ASP A 173 21.70 14.90 -8.58
C ASP A 173 20.28 15.45 -8.40
N ASP A 174 20.09 16.45 -7.54
CA ASP A 174 18.79 17.06 -7.28
C ASP A 174 18.30 17.87 -8.50
N ALA A 175 19.21 18.55 -9.19
CA ALA A 175 18.91 19.26 -10.43
C ALA A 175 18.52 18.29 -11.56
N SER A 176 19.19 17.15 -11.67
CA SER A 176 18.85 16.09 -12.63
C SER A 176 17.45 15.51 -12.36
N TYR A 177 17.13 15.25 -11.09
CA TYR A 177 15.82 14.72 -10.68
C TYR A 177 14.70 15.73 -10.97
N LEU A 178 14.91 17.01 -10.66
CA LEU A 178 13.95 18.07 -10.94
C LEU A 178 13.73 18.27 -12.44
N THR A 179 14.80 18.23 -13.23
CA THR A 179 14.76 18.34 -14.70
C THR A 179 14.01 17.16 -15.33
N GLN A 180 14.27 15.94 -14.85
CA GLN A 180 13.53 14.76 -15.28
C GLN A 180 12.04 14.90 -14.97
N ARG A 181 11.72 15.35 -13.75
CA ARG A 181 10.35 15.53 -13.28
C ARG A 181 9.60 16.62 -14.06
N SER A 182 10.27 17.71 -14.43
CA SER A 182 9.65 18.77 -15.24
C SER A 182 9.38 18.33 -16.69
N LEU A 183 10.23 17.43 -17.24
CA LEU A 183 10.07 16.88 -18.58
C LEU A 183 9.07 15.69 -18.66
N ASN A 184 8.59 15.18 -17.52
CA ASN A 184 7.79 13.95 -17.44
C ASN A 184 8.44 12.75 -18.17
N ALA A 185 9.78 12.68 -18.17
CA ALA A 185 10.50 11.60 -18.85
C ALA A 185 10.53 10.32 -17.98
N PRO A 186 10.21 9.14 -18.54
CA PRO A 186 10.35 7.89 -17.81
C PRO A 186 11.81 7.66 -17.42
N LEU A 187 12.03 7.00 -16.27
CA LEU A 187 13.34 6.88 -15.63
C LEU A 187 14.37 6.18 -16.51
N ASP A 188 13.93 5.20 -17.28
CA ASP A 188 14.78 4.48 -18.24
C ASP A 188 15.20 5.35 -19.42
N ALA A 189 14.31 6.19 -19.94
CA ALA A 189 14.64 7.12 -21.01
C ALA A 189 15.60 8.22 -20.55
N TRP A 190 15.47 8.68 -19.29
CA TRP A 190 16.40 9.65 -18.72
C TRP A 190 17.78 9.04 -18.48
N ARG A 191 17.86 7.80 -17.96
CA ARG A 191 19.14 7.10 -17.75
C ARG A 191 19.92 6.89 -19.05
N ASN A 192 19.20 6.47 -20.10
CA ASN A 192 19.77 6.18 -21.42
C ASN A 192 20.07 7.44 -22.26
N LEU A 193 19.73 8.64 -21.78
CA LEU A 193 20.04 9.89 -22.48
C LEU A 193 21.55 10.20 -22.38
N ASP A 194 22.13 10.76 -23.45
CA ASP A 194 23.53 11.19 -23.45
C ASP A 194 23.81 12.19 -22.32
N ASP A 195 24.94 12.02 -21.63
CA ASP A 195 25.31 12.85 -20.49
C ASP A 195 25.51 14.32 -20.87
N SER A 196 26.02 14.60 -22.07
CA SER A 196 26.12 15.97 -22.61
C SER A 196 24.76 16.64 -22.76
N ARG A 197 23.75 15.89 -23.22
CA ARG A 197 22.38 16.40 -23.33
C ARG A 197 21.74 16.58 -21.95
N LYS A 198 22.03 15.71 -20.98
CA LYS A 198 21.57 15.89 -19.59
C LYS A 198 22.14 17.18 -19.00
N GLU A 199 23.43 17.44 -19.18
CA GLU A 199 24.09 18.66 -18.71
C GLU A 199 23.49 19.91 -19.33
N ASP A 200 23.25 19.93 -20.64
CA ASP A 200 22.59 21.05 -21.33
C ASP A 200 21.18 21.33 -20.77
N LEU A 201 20.40 20.27 -20.51
CA LEU A 201 19.06 20.38 -19.96
C LEU A 201 19.07 20.89 -18.51
N ILE A 202 20.05 20.47 -17.71
CA ILE A 202 20.26 20.92 -16.33
C ILE A 202 20.72 22.39 -16.32
N HIS A 203 21.63 22.78 -17.22
CA HIS A 203 22.12 24.16 -17.36
C HIS A 203 21.00 25.13 -17.74
N LYS A 204 20.06 24.69 -18.59
CA LYS A 204 18.85 25.46 -18.94
C LYS A 204 17.85 25.62 -17.79
N ARG A 205 18.09 24.99 -16.63
CA ARG A 205 17.23 25.05 -15.44
C ARG A 205 15.76 24.80 -15.75
N LEU A 206 15.48 23.72 -16.47
CA LEU A 206 14.13 23.39 -16.96
C LEU A 206 13.12 23.08 -15.84
N TRP A 207 13.58 22.97 -14.60
CA TRP A 207 12.69 22.91 -13.42
C TRP A 207 11.97 24.23 -13.15
N GLU A 208 12.43 25.33 -13.74
CA GLU A 208 11.73 26.62 -13.72
C GLU A 208 10.69 26.66 -14.85
N LYS A 209 9.44 26.95 -14.50
CA LYS A 209 8.30 26.84 -15.42
C LYS A 209 8.45 27.71 -16.67
N SER A 210 8.98 28.93 -16.53
CA SER A 210 9.25 29.84 -17.65
C SER A 210 10.25 29.25 -18.65
N ASN A 211 11.33 28.65 -18.16
CA ASN A 211 12.37 28.05 -18.99
C ASN A 211 11.86 26.79 -19.70
N LEU A 212 11.01 25.99 -19.03
CA LEU A 212 10.36 24.83 -19.63
C LEU A 212 9.42 25.22 -20.77
N GLU A 213 8.59 26.24 -20.57
CA GLU A 213 7.66 26.73 -21.59
C GLU A 213 8.39 27.29 -22.81
N ASN A 214 9.47 28.04 -22.58
CA ASN A 214 10.34 28.54 -23.64
C ASN A 214 10.99 27.40 -24.42
N TYR A 215 11.54 26.39 -23.71
CA TYR A 215 12.15 25.22 -24.35
C TYR A 215 11.13 24.41 -25.18
N LEU A 216 9.92 24.19 -24.66
CA LEU A 216 8.86 23.52 -25.40
C LEU A 216 8.40 24.35 -26.61
N ALA A 217 8.35 25.68 -26.48
CA ALA A 217 8.03 26.57 -27.58
C ALA A 217 9.11 26.56 -28.67
N GLU A 218 10.39 26.53 -28.30
CA GLU A 218 11.51 26.36 -29.24
C GLU A 218 11.44 25.02 -29.97
N MET A 219 11.24 23.92 -29.24
CA MET A 219 11.10 22.58 -29.83
C MET A 219 9.92 22.50 -30.80
N ARG A 220 8.80 23.19 -30.51
CA ARG A 220 7.65 23.29 -31.43
C ARG A 220 7.94 24.13 -32.68
N LYS A 221 8.76 25.19 -32.57
CA LYS A 221 9.18 26.00 -33.73
C LYS A 221 10.15 25.20 -34.60
N GLU A 222 11.07 24.47 -34.00
CA GLU A 222 12.06 23.65 -34.67
C GLU A 222 11.39 22.48 -35.43
N SER A 223 10.41 21.80 -34.83
CA SER A 223 9.67 20.73 -35.52
C SER A 223 8.83 21.24 -36.70
N LYS A 224 8.30 22.47 -36.60
CA LYS A 224 7.60 23.14 -37.71
C LYS A 224 8.52 23.60 -38.82
N ARG A 225 9.81 23.87 -38.54
CA ARG A 225 10.81 24.21 -39.57
C ARG A 225 11.35 22.99 -40.32
N ARG A 226 11.26 21.80 -39.72
CA ARG A 226 11.71 20.53 -40.33
C ARG A 226 10.64 19.78 -41.11
N ARG A 227 9.38 20.24 -41.04
CA ARG A 227 8.28 19.79 -41.90
C ARG A 227 8.09 20.78 -43.04
#